data_AF-K1R4V5-F1
#
_entry.id   AF-K1R4V5-F1
#
_cell.length_a   1.000
_cell.length_b   1.000
_cell.length_c   1.000
_cell.angle_alpha   90.00
_cell.angle_beta   90.00
_cell.angle_gamma   90.00
#
_symmetry.space_group_name_H-M   'P 1'
#
loop_
_entity.id
_entity.type
_entity.pdbx_description
1 polymer ?
#
loop_
_entity_poly.entity_id
_entity_poly.type
_entity_poly.pdbx_seq_one_letter_code
_entity_poly.pdbx_strand_id
1 'polypeptide(L)'
;MREIGPKEHFDSRPDKYFGEFVRYEMQPRDPELLQAAIRQEQRSRESAQPGDFKEHLAALHTGLIEAEAQRIVADMKRLAAPNSPDKNHFMVEVSPYFTKLASSRDTDQLLAMLPYKSLHLSSVKDRFGIYALI
;
A
#
# COMPACT_ATOMS: atom_id res chain seq x y z
N MET A 1 -20.16 -26.77 -21.36
CA MET A 1 -20.99 -26.62 -20.14
C MET A 1 -21.90 -27.83 -20.08
N ARG A 2 -21.93 -28.59 -18.97
CA ARG A 2 -22.84 -29.74 -18.83
C ARG A 2 -24.19 -29.22 -18.37
N GLU A 3 -25.23 -29.38 -19.18
CA GLU A 3 -26.60 -29.08 -18.80
C GLU A 3 -27.08 -30.16 -17.83
N ILE A 4 -27.38 -29.76 -16.59
CA ILE A 4 -27.89 -30.68 -15.56
C ILE A 4 -29.42 -30.61 -15.64
N GLY A 5 -30.04 -31.73 -16.03
CA GLY A 5 -31.48 -31.83 -16.21
C GLY A 5 -32.27 -31.69 -14.88
N PRO A 6 -33.57 -31.35 -14.94
CA PRO A 6 -34.35 -30.82 -13.81
C PRO A 6 -34.74 -31.84 -12.71
N LYS A 7 -34.04 -32.98 -12.57
CA LYS A 7 -34.46 -34.11 -11.72
C LYS A 7 -33.35 -34.82 -10.92
N GLU A 8 -32.29 -34.12 -10.50
CA GLU A 8 -31.40 -34.67 -9.46
C GLU A 8 -31.87 -34.20 -8.08
N HIS A 9 -32.64 -35.04 -7.39
CA HIS A 9 -32.95 -34.89 -5.97
C HIS A 9 -31.67 -35.20 -5.18
N PHE A 10 -31.15 -34.22 -4.44
CA PHE A 10 -30.04 -34.45 -3.52
C PHE A 10 -30.59 -34.98 -2.19
N ASP A 11 -30.32 -36.24 -1.86
CA ASP A 11 -30.63 -36.82 -0.54
C ASP A 11 -29.67 -36.27 0.53
N SER A 12 -29.74 -34.97 0.76
CA SER A 12 -29.00 -34.30 1.83
C SER A 12 -29.85 -34.35 3.10
N ARG A 13 -29.26 -34.85 4.20
CA ARG A 13 -29.91 -34.78 5.51
C ARG A 13 -30.21 -33.32 5.83
N PRO A 14 -31.45 -32.96 6.22
CA PRO A 14 -31.79 -31.58 6.53
C PRO A 14 -30.92 -31.08 7.69
N ASP A 15 -30.32 -29.91 7.51
CA ASP A 15 -29.51 -29.30 8.55
C ASP A 15 -30.41 -28.80 9.68
N LYS A 16 -30.00 -29.03 10.92
CA LYS A 16 -30.78 -28.70 12.12
C LYS A 16 -31.16 -27.22 12.17
N TYR A 17 -30.32 -26.34 11.63
CA TYR A 17 -30.48 -24.88 11.68
C TYR A 17 -31.02 -24.32 10.36
N PHE A 18 -30.65 -24.91 9.23
CA PHE A 18 -30.92 -24.32 7.92
C PHE A 18 -31.91 -25.08 7.04
N GLY A 19 -32.56 -26.15 7.53
CA GLY A 19 -33.68 -26.78 6.83
C GLY A 19 -33.27 -27.69 5.67
N GLU A 20 -34.18 -27.84 4.70
CA GLU A 20 -34.00 -28.74 3.56
C GLU A 20 -33.14 -28.10 2.46
N PHE A 21 -32.21 -28.90 1.91
CA PHE A 21 -31.45 -28.53 0.73
C PHE A 21 -32.24 -28.88 -0.52
N VAL A 22 -32.75 -27.86 -1.20
CA VAL A 22 -33.65 -28.08 -2.35
C VAL A 22 -32.88 -28.12 -3.69
N ARG A 23 -31.78 -27.35 -3.84
CA ARG A 23 -30.72 -27.43 -4.90
C ARG A 23 -29.63 -26.38 -4.64
N TYR A 24 -28.36 -26.74 -4.35
CA TYR A 24 -27.21 -25.82 -4.12
C TYR A 24 -27.42 -24.58 -3.21
N GLU A 25 -28.62 -24.39 -2.69
CA GLU A 25 -29.14 -23.27 -1.92
C GLU A 25 -29.88 -23.86 -0.72
N MET A 26 -29.50 -23.40 0.48
CA MET A 26 -30.21 -23.67 1.72
C MET A 26 -31.44 -22.78 1.78
N GLN A 27 -32.62 -23.37 1.96
CA GLN A 27 -33.84 -22.61 2.23
C GLN A 27 -34.00 -22.45 3.75
N PRO A 28 -33.88 -21.22 4.29
CA PRO A 28 -33.98 -21.01 5.73
C PRO A 28 -35.35 -21.47 6.24
N ARG A 29 -35.33 -22.26 7.32
CA ARG A 29 -36.55 -22.77 7.96
C ARG A 29 -37.48 -21.67 8.48
N ASP A 30 -36.88 -20.54 8.86
CA ASP A 30 -37.56 -19.32 9.26
C ASP A 30 -36.85 -18.09 8.63
N PRO A 31 -37.42 -17.49 7.58
CA PRO A 31 -36.81 -16.35 6.91
C PRO A 31 -36.78 -15.08 7.77
N GLU A 32 -37.67 -14.94 8.76
CA GLU A 32 -37.72 -13.76 9.63
C GLU A 32 -36.56 -13.78 10.64
N LEU A 33 -36.27 -14.95 11.21
CA LEU A 33 -35.13 -15.14 12.11
C LEU A 33 -33.79 -14.88 11.40
N LEU A 34 -33.65 -15.31 10.14
CA LEU A 34 -32.45 -15.03 9.35
C LEU A 34 -32.28 -13.52 9.11
N GLN A 35 -33.35 -12.82 8.74
CA GLN A 35 -33.29 -11.37 8.53
C GLN A 35 -32.91 -10.62 9.81
N ALA A 36 -33.45 -11.05 10.96
CA ALA A 36 -33.10 -10.48 12.26
C ALA A 36 -31.60 -10.67 12.58
N ALA A 37 -31.06 -11.87 12.34
CA ALA A 37 -29.65 -12.17 12.55
C ALA A 37 -28.73 -11.34 11.63
N ILE A 38 -29.08 -11.18 10.35
CA ILE A 38 -28.31 -10.36 9.40
C ILE A 38 -28.29 -8.88 9.85
N ARG A 39 -29.44 -8.33 10.27
CA ARG A 39 -29.51 -6.94 10.76
C ARG A 39 -28.68 -6.75 12.02
N GLN A 40 -28.69 -7.73 12.92
CA GLN A 40 -27.90 -7.69 14.15
C GLN A 40 -26.39 -7.74 13.85
N GLU A 41 -25.97 -8.59 12.92
CA GLU A 41 -24.58 -8.68 12.47
C GLU A 41 -24.14 -7.38 11.78
N GLN A 42 -24.99 -6.81 10.91
CA GLN A 42 -24.75 -5.52 10.27
C GLN A 42 -24.54 -4.40 11.30
N ARG A 43 -25.44 -4.26 12.28
CA ARG A 43 -25.31 -3.29 13.39
C ARG A 43 -24.04 -3.50 14.21
N SER A 44 -23.65 -4.75 14.43
CA SER A 44 -22.42 -5.06 15.17
C SER A 44 -21.18 -4.59 14.39
N ARG A 45 -21.22 -4.67 13.06
CA ARG A 45 -20.14 -4.25 12.15
C ARG A 45 -20.16 -2.77 11.78
N GLU A 46 -21.26 -2.04 12.00
CA GLU A 46 -21.33 -0.58 11.78
C GLU A 46 -20.27 0.19 12.58
N SER A 47 -19.91 -0.30 13.77
CA SER A 47 -18.84 0.27 14.60
C SER A 47 -17.42 -0.09 14.13
N ALA A 48 -17.28 -1.12 13.30
CA ALA A 48 -16.02 -1.60 12.75
C ALA A 48 -15.83 -1.08 11.32
N GLN A 49 -16.06 0.21 11.08
CA GLN A 49 -15.69 0.81 9.80
C GLN A 49 -14.17 0.69 9.63
N PRO A 50 -13.69 0.18 8.48
CA PRO A 50 -12.27 0.24 8.18
C PRO A 50 -11.82 1.69 8.30
N GLY A 51 -10.80 1.96 9.12
CA GLY A 51 -10.19 3.28 9.17
C GLY A 51 -9.72 3.71 7.77
N ASP A 52 -9.51 5.01 7.55
CA ASP A 52 -9.05 5.50 6.26
C ASP A 52 -7.57 5.13 6.03
N PHE A 53 -7.36 3.90 5.56
CA PHE A 53 -6.05 3.37 5.22
C PHE A 53 -5.37 4.20 4.13
N LYS A 54 -6.14 4.86 3.26
CA LYS A 54 -5.61 5.68 2.18
C LYS A 54 -4.99 6.95 2.75
N GLU A 55 -5.67 7.62 3.68
CA GLU A 55 -5.10 8.78 4.38
C GLU A 55 -3.87 8.40 5.20
N HIS A 56 -3.91 7.28 5.91
CA HIS A 56 -2.76 6.81 6.69
C HIS A 56 -1.56 6.49 5.79
N LEU A 57 -1.77 5.81 4.67
CA LEU A 57 -0.73 5.52 3.70
C LEU A 57 -0.15 6.81 3.10
N ALA A 58 -0.99 7.79 2.78
CA ALA A 58 -0.54 9.08 2.26
C ALA A 58 0.32 9.84 3.29
N ALA A 59 -0.05 9.80 4.57
CA ALA A 59 0.75 10.40 5.65
C ALA A 59 2.11 9.71 5.79
N LEU A 60 2.15 8.37 5.76
CA LEU A 60 3.40 7.61 5.79
C LEU A 60 4.29 7.92 4.58
N HIS A 61 3.68 8.01 3.39
CA HIS A 61 4.40 8.32 2.16
C HIS A 61 5.03 9.72 2.20
N THR A 62 4.29 10.70 2.74
CA THR A 62 4.79 12.06 2.92
C THR A 62 5.95 12.08 3.92
N GLY A 63 5.81 11.40 5.06
CA GLY A 63 6.87 11.31 6.07
C GLY A 63 8.14 10.62 5.55
N LEU A 64 8.01 9.63 4.66
CA LEU A 64 9.13 8.97 4.01
C LEU A 64 9.94 9.94 3.11
N ILE A 65 9.27 10.84 2.39
CA ILE A 65 9.92 11.87 1.55
C ILE A 65 10.62 12.91 2.42
N GLU A 66 9.94 13.40 3.46
CA GLU A 66 10.50 14.42 4.35
C GLU A 66 11.73 13.91 5.11
N ALA A 67 11.67 12.68 5.63
CA ALA A 67 12.80 12.07 6.32
C ALA A 67 14.02 11.91 5.39
N GLU A 68 13.78 11.51 4.14
CA GLU A 68 14.86 11.38 3.16
C GLU A 68 15.45 12.74 2.77
N ALA A 69 14.62 13.77 2.61
CA ALA A 69 15.06 15.13 2.34
C ALA A 69 15.97 15.66 3.47
N GLN A 70 15.53 15.50 4.73
CA GLN A 70 16.31 15.90 5.90
C GLN A 70 17.64 15.15 5.98
N ARG A 71 17.64 13.85 5.68
CA ARG A 71 18.85 13.03 5.65
C ARG A 71 19.83 13.53 4.60
N ILE A 72 19.38 13.75 3.37
CA ILE A 72 20.23 14.28 2.28
C ILE A 72 20.81 15.64 2.66
N VAL A 73 20.02 16.55 3.23
CA VAL A 73 20.53 17.87 3.67
C VAL A 73 21.57 17.72 4.77
N ALA A 74 21.31 16.87 5.77
CA ALA A 74 22.25 16.65 6.87
C ALA A 74 23.57 16.05 6.38
N ASP A 75 23.50 15.06 5.49
CA ASP A 75 24.67 14.39 4.93
C ASP A 75 25.46 15.32 3.99
N MET A 76 24.78 16.11 3.16
CA MET A 76 25.42 17.12 2.32
C MET A 76 26.19 18.15 3.16
N LYS A 77 25.61 18.62 4.27
CA LYS A 77 26.25 19.59 5.18
C LYS A 77 27.47 19.02 5.91
N ARG A 78 27.56 17.70 6.06
CA ARG A 78 28.71 17.03 6.71
C ARG A 78 29.91 16.90 5.77
N LEU A 79 29.72 17.03 4.46
CA LEU A 79 30.81 16.94 3.49
C LEU A 79 31.68 18.20 3.54
N ALA A 80 32.97 18.03 3.80
CA ALA A 80 33.94 19.12 3.84
C ALA A 80 34.56 19.44 2.47
N ALA A 81 34.46 18.52 1.51
CA ALA A 81 35.01 18.65 0.16
C ALA A 81 34.19 17.83 -0.85
N PRO A 82 34.25 18.18 -2.15
CA PRO A 82 33.64 17.38 -3.21
C PRO A 82 34.14 15.93 -3.18
N ASN A 83 33.21 14.98 -3.28
CA ASN A 83 33.46 13.54 -3.11
C ASN A 83 33.08 12.72 -4.35
N SER A 84 32.79 13.39 -5.47
CA SER A 84 32.58 12.76 -6.76
C SER A 84 33.85 12.14 -7.34
N PRO A 85 33.75 11.17 -8.28
CA PRO A 85 34.93 10.55 -8.90
C PRO A 85 35.88 11.56 -9.55
N ASP A 86 35.32 12.63 -10.13
CA ASP A 86 36.03 13.76 -10.72
C ASP A 86 36.39 14.87 -9.72
N LYS A 87 35.97 14.73 -8.44
CA LYS A 87 36.20 15.66 -7.33
C LYS A 87 35.68 17.10 -7.55
N ASN A 88 34.64 17.25 -8.37
CA ASN A 88 34.03 18.55 -8.66
C ASN A 88 32.64 18.73 -8.02
N HIS A 89 31.97 17.63 -7.65
CA HIS A 89 30.60 17.66 -7.15
C HIS A 89 30.53 17.07 -5.74
N PHE A 90 29.58 17.58 -4.96
CA PHE A 90 29.17 16.90 -3.73
C PHE A 90 28.08 15.90 -4.09
N MET A 91 28.22 14.68 -3.58
CA MET A 91 27.27 13.61 -3.83
C MET A 91 26.93 12.85 -2.55
N VAL A 92 25.63 12.66 -2.34
CA VAL A 92 25.07 11.85 -1.25
C VAL A 92 24.18 10.78 -1.87
N GLU A 93 24.35 9.54 -1.44
CA GLU A 93 23.52 8.43 -1.90
C GLU A 93 22.09 8.63 -1.38
N VAL A 94 21.11 8.55 -2.27
CA VAL A 94 19.69 8.46 -1.94
C VAL A 94 19.40 7.05 -1.44
N SER A 95 18.60 6.93 -0.39
CA SER A 95 18.37 5.67 0.30
C SER A 95 17.89 4.59 -0.69
N PRO A 96 18.55 3.42 -0.72
CA PRO A 96 18.08 2.28 -1.50
C PRO A 96 16.67 1.83 -1.12
N TYR A 97 16.22 2.12 0.11
CA TYR A 97 14.86 1.86 0.55
C TYR A 97 13.87 2.88 -0.04
N PHE A 98 14.25 4.17 -0.04
CA PHE A 98 13.45 5.23 -0.65
C PHE A 98 13.27 4.96 -2.14
N THR A 99 14.36 4.72 -2.87
CA THR A 99 14.33 4.49 -4.33
C THR A 99 13.52 3.26 -4.77
N LYS A 100 13.37 2.25 -3.91
CA LYS A 100 12.51 1.08 -4.17
C LYS A 100 11.02 1.36 -3.99
N LEU A 101 10.67 2.32 -3.14
CA LEU A 101 9.29 2.63 -2.75
C LEU A 101 8.77 3.89 -3.45
N ALA A 102 9.64 4.81 -3.80
CA ALA A 102 9.30 6.09 -4.39
C ALA A 102 8.88 5.96 -5.85
N SER A 103 7.79 6.63 -6.20
CA SER A 103 7.43 6.91 -7.59
C SER A 103 8.22 8.09 -8.13
N SER A 104 8.12 8.34 -9.45
CA SER A 104 8.72 9.53 -10.07
C SER A 104 8.18 10.84 -9.48
N ARG A 105 6.91 10.88 -9.09
CA ARG A 105 6.32 12.05 -8.44
C ARG A 105 6.96 12.31 -7.07
N ASP A 106 7.28 11.25 -6.33
CA ASP A 106 7.90 11.37 -5.01
C ASP A 106 9.34 11.82 -5.11
N THR A 107 10.06 11.40 -6.17
CA THR A 107 11.39 11.94 -6.46
C THR A 107 11.36 13.41 -6.83
N ASP A 108 10.36 13.86 -7.60
CA ASP A 108 10.19 15.28 -7.93
C ASP A 108 9.85 16.10 -6.67
N GLN A 109 9.00 15.56 -5.79
CA GLN A 109 8.66 16.18 -4.51
C GLN A 109 9.88 16.25 -3.58
N LEU A 110 10.69 15.19 -3.52
CA LEU A 110 11.95 15.18 -2.80
C LEU A 110 12.89 16.30 -3.29
N LEU A 111 13.08 16.40 -4.61
CA LEU A 111 13.90 17.46 -5.21
C LEU A 111 13.37 18.87 -4.87
N ALA A 112 12.05 19.06 -4.91
CA ALA A 112 11.42 20.34 -4.59
C ALA A 112 11.55 20.73 -3.11
N MET A 113 11.70 19.77 -2.19
CA MET A 113 11.91 20.03 -0.75
C MET A 113 13.35 20.42 -0.41
N LEU A 114 14.31 20.13 -1.29
CA LEU A 114 15.72 20.35 -1.02
C LEU A 114 16.12 21.80 -1.33
N PRO A 115 16.94 22.45 -0.48
CA PRO A 115 17.30 23.86 -0.62
C PRO A 115 18.41 24.10 -1.66
N TYR A 116 18.43 23.33 -2.75
CA TYR A 116 19.51 23.32 -3.73
C TYR A 116 18.96 23.50 -5.15
N LYS A 117 19.41 24.55 -5.84
CA LYS A 117 18.85 24.96 -7.14
C LYS A 117 19.32 24.09 -8.32
N SER A 118 20.51 23.49 -8.23
CA SER A 118 21.14 22.68 -9.28
C SER A 118 21.16 21.18 -8.94
N LEU A 119 20.44 20.78 -7.89
CA LEU A 119 20.46 19.40 -7.42
C LEU A 119 19.73 18.49 -8.40
N HIS A 120 20.37 17.38 -8.75
CA HIS A 120 19.79 16.35 -9.61
C HIS A 120 20.19 14.95 -9.13
N LEU A 121 19.36 13.96 -9.48
CA LEU A 121 19.60 12.57 -9.15
C LEU A 121 20.23 11.85 -10.34
N SER A 122 21.34 11.16 -10.14
CA SER A 122 21.94 10.33 -11.18
C SER A 122 22.65 9.10 -10.62
N SER A 123 22.80 8.06 -11.45
CA SER A 123 23.72 6.97 -11.17
C SER A 123 25.14 7.42 -11.45
N VAL A 124 26.07 7.05 -10.57
CA VAL A 124 27.47 7.44 -10.68
C VAL A 124 28.27 6.27 -11.24
N LYS A 125 29.15 6.54 -12.20
CA LYS A 125 30.04 5.53 -12.76
C LYS A 125 30.90 4.90 -11.65
N ASP A 126 31.02 3.58 -11.67
CA ASP A 126 31.80 2.79 -10.71
C ASP A 126 31.26 2.80 -9.27
N ARG A 127 29.99 3.21 -9.07
CA ARG A 127 29.27 3.09 -7.80
C ARG A 127 27.87 2.53 -8.01
N PHE A 128 27.40 1.74 -7.05
CA PHE A 128 26.01 1.30 -7.00
C PHE A 128 25.15 2.37 -6.33
N GLY A 129 23.90 2.51 -6.79
CA GLY A 129 22.91 3.40 -6.20
C GLY A 129 22.65 4.68 -7.00
N ILE A 130 21.68 5.44 -6.52
CA ILE A 130 21.30 6.75 -7.05
C ILE A 130 21.87 7.80 -6.09
N TYR A 131 22.52 8.81 -6.64
CA TYR A 131 23.13 9.88 -5.87
C TYR A 131 22.44 11.19 -6.18
N ALA A 132 22.27 12.01 -5.15
CA ALA A 132 21.92 13.41 -5.30
C ALA A 132 23.23 14.21 -5.44
N LEU A 133 23.35 15.01 -6.50
CA LEU A 133 24.55 15.78 -6.82
C LEU A 133 24.24 17.28 -6.83
N ILE A 134 25.15 18.09 -6.29
CA ILE A 134 25.13 19.56 -6.38
C ILE A 134 26.40 20.13 -7.00
#